data_AF-A0A436HA47-F1
#
_entry.id   AF-A0A436HA47-F1
#
_cell.length_a   1.000
_cell.length_b   1.000
_cell.length_c   1.000
_cell.angle_alpha   90.00
_cell.angle_beta   90.00
_cell.angle_gamma   90.00
#
_symmetry.space_group_name_H-M   'P 1'
#
loop_
_entity.id
_entity.type
_entity.pdbx_description
1 polymer ?
#
loop_
_entity_poly.entity_id
_entity_poly.type
_entity_poly.pdbx_seq_one_letter_code
_entity_poly.pdbx_strand_id
1 'polypeptide(L)' 'MPSNTEKLLSLLNGQPVIPVLKTSDIANAVPLARALARGGLPAIEITLR' A
#
# COMPACT_ATOMS: atom_id res chain seq x y z
N MET A 1 -19.35 11.07 10.09
CA MET A 1 -18.39 10.08 9.56
C MET A 1 -17.40 10.84 8.68
N PRO A 2 -16.09 10.58 8.78
CA PRO A 2 -15.13 11.24 7.90
C PRO A 2 -15.41 10.85 6.44
N SER A 3 -15.29 11.84 5.56
CA SER A 3 -15.38 11.71 4.12
C SER A 3 -14.31 10.76 3.57
N ASN A 4 -14.52 10.27 2.35
CA ASN A 4 -13.53 9.42 1.67
C ASN A 4 -12.20 10.17 1.48
N THR A 5 -12.26 11.47 1.22
CA THR A 5 -11.07 12.32 1.08
C THR A 5 -10.28 12.40 2.38
N GLU A 6 -10.93 12.61 3.53
CA GLU A 6 -10.24 12.65 4.83
C GLU A 6 -9.58 11.32 5.18
N LYS A 7 -10.24 10.19 4.89
CA LYS A 7 -9.67 8.85 5.09
C LYS A 7 -8.49 8.57 4.16
N LEU A 8 -8.58 9.02 2.90
CA LEU A 8 -7.48 8.85 1.95
C LEU A 8 -6.27 9.70 2.40
N LEU A 9 -6.49 10.96 2.75
CA LEU A 9 -5.43 11.85 3.21
C LEU A 9 -4.69 11.30 4.43
N SER A 10 -5.37 10.67 5.39
CA SER A 10 -4.68 10.07 6.54
C SER A 10 -3.75 8.92 6.15
N LEU A 11 -4.10 8.12 5.13
CA LEU A 11 -3.23 7.07 4.58
C LEU A 11 -2.05 7.66 3.81
N LEU A 12 -2.30 8.65 2.95
CA LEU A 12 -1.27 9.30 2.14
C LEU A 12 -0.23 10.03 3.02
N ASN A 13 -0.67 10.62 4.14
CA ASN A 13 0.19 11.28 5.10
C ASN A 13 0.92 10.32 6.06
N GLY A 14 0.59 9.01 6.01
CA GLY A 14 1.15 8.00 6.92
C GLY A 14 2.57 7.53 6.55
N GLN A 15 3.04 7.80 5.33
CA GLN A 15 4.35 7.39 4.84
C GLN A 15 4.85 8.34 3.73
N PRO A 16 6.18 8.50 3.55
CA PRO A 16 6.73 9.45 2.59
C PRO A 16 6.60 9.01 1.12
N VAL A 17 6.41 7.72 0.87
CA VAL A 17 6.38 7.12 -0.48
C VAL A 17 5.33 6.02 -0.50
N ILE A 18 4.54 5.91 -1.56
CA ILE A 18 3.61 4.79 -1.79
C ILE A 18 4.17 3.89 -2.91
N PRO A 19 4.57 2.65 -2.61
CA PRO A 19 5.04 1.71 -3.62
C PRO A 19 3.91 1.31 -4.57
N VAL A 20 4.19 1.38 -5.87
CA VAL A 20 3.31 0.91 -6.94
C VAL A 20 3.78 -0.48 -7.38
N LEU A 21 2.97 -1.50 -7.13
CA LEU A 21 3.37 -2.90 -7.30
C LEU A 21 2.59 -3.56 -8.44
N LYS A 22 3.33 -4.23 -9.33
CA LYS A 22 2.79 -5.24 -10.23
C LYS A 22 3.16 -6.62 -9.67
N THR A 23 2.18 -7.51 -9.56
CA THR A 23 2.42 -8.90 -9.15
C THR A 23 2.49 -9.82 -10.35
N SER A 24 3.56 -10.60 -10.46
CA SER A 24 3.70 -11.67 -11.47
C SER A 24 3.32 -13.05 -10.92
N ASP A 25 3.30 -13.20 -9.60
CA ASP A 25 2.96 -14.42 -8.88
C ASP A 25 2.14 -14.08 -7.63
N ILE A 26 0.89 -14.55 -7.60
CA ILE A 26 -0.05 -14.28 -6.52
C ILE A 26 0.43 -14.86 -5.18
N ALA A 27 1.22 -15.94 -5.19
CA ALA A 27 1.76 -16.55 -3.98
C ALA A 27 2.70 -15.60 -3.23
N ASN A 28 3.35 -14.68 -3.94
CA ASN A 28 4.29 -13.72 -3.36
C ASN A 28 3.63 -12.40 -2.92
N ALA A 29 2.39 -12.12 -3.31
CA ALA A 29 1.74 -10.83 -3.04
C ALA A 29 1.60 -10.54 -1.54
N VAL A 30 1.11 -11.52 -0.76
CA VAL A 30 0.91 -11.35 0.69
C VAL A 30 2.24 -11.31 1.45
N PRO A 31 3.22 -12.21 1.22
CA PRO A 31 4.54 -12.11 1.82
C PRO A 31 5.23 -10.76 1.57
N LEU A 32 5.16 -10.26 0.34
CA LEU A 32 5.74 -8.96 -0.05
C LEU A 32 5.07 -7.80 0.68
N ALA A 33 3.74 -7.72 0.65
CA ALA A 33 2.99 -6.66 1.35
C ALA A 33 3.31 -6.63 2.85
N ARG A 34 3.42 -7.80 3.49
CA ARG A 34 3.81 -7.89 4.90
C ARG A 34 5.25 -7.45 5.14
N ALA A 35 6.17 -7.76 4.23
CA ALA A 35 7.56 -7.33 4.33
C ALA A 35 7.69 -5.80 4.23
N LEU A 36 6.98 -5.19 3.27
CA LEU A 36 6.93 -3.73 3.10
C LEU A 36 6.36 -3.04 4.34
N ALA A 37 5.25 -3.57 4.90
CA ALA A 37 4.67 -3.04 6.13
C ALA A 37 5.66 -3.08 7.31
N ARG A 38 6.38 -4.20 7.49
CA ARG A 38 7.44 -4.29 8.51
C ARG A 38 8.62 -3.34 8.25
N GLY A 39 8.88 -3.00 7.00
CA GLY A 39 9.90 -2.04 6.58
C GLY A 39 9.46 -0.57 6.69
N GLY A 40 8.27 -0.28 7.23
CA GLY A 40 7.77 1.08 7.39
C GLY A 40 6.94 1.62 6.22
N LEU A 41 6.51 0.75 5.29
CA LEU A 41 5.67 1.10 4.14
C LEU A 41 4.31 0.36 4.25
N PRO A 42 3.40 0.82 5.13
CA PRO A 42 2.14 0.12 5.43
C PRO A 42 1.07 0.21 4.33
N ALA A 43 1.13 1.21 3.44
CA ALA A 43 0.24 1.39 2.30
C ALA A 43 0.97 1.12 0.98
N ILE A 44 0.30 0.45 0.05
CA ILE A 44 0.80 0.09 -1.28
C ILE A 44 -0.33 0.26 -2.30
N GLU A 45 0.04 0.58 -3.54
CA GLU A 45 -0.87 0.60 -4.68
C GLU A 45 -0.64 -0.67 -5.52
N ILE A 46 -1.71 -1.40 -5.82
CA ILE A 46 -1.65 -2.55 -6.72
C ILE A 46 -2.06 -2.13 -8.12
N THR A 47 -1.17 -2.36 -9.08
CA THR A 47 -1.39 -2.05 -10.48
C THR A 47 -1.90 -3.30 -11.23
N LEU A 48 -2.98 -3.14 -12.00
CA LEU A 48 -3.67 -4.22 -12.73
C LEU A 48 -3.31 -4.36 -14.23
N ARG A 49 -2.30 -3.62 -14.72
CA ARG A 49 -1.77 -3.74 -16.10
C ARG A 49 -0.70 -4.83 -16.21
#